data_AF-A0A4P6B426-F1
#
_entry.id   AF-A0A4P6B426-F1
#
_cell.length_a   1.000
_cell.length_b   1.000
_cell.length_c   1.000
_cell.angle_alpha   90.00
_cell.angle_beta   90.00
_cell.angle_gamma   90.00
#
_symmetry.space_group_name_H-M   'P 1'
#
loop_
_entity.id
_entity.type
_entity.pdbx_description
1 polymer ?
#
loop_
_entity_poly.entity_id
_entity_poly.type
_entity_poly.pdbx_seq_one_letter_code
_entity_poly.pdbx_strand_id
1 'polypeptide(L)'
;MPANVVTFDKMQVGRKGNGKHWTKAEVERRKAAAQLITRQKPKAPKPPAWIKRGKVVNDPEVYAIWQRVIRDAKELDLLDALDANTLATYCKLEVEKERAIQEGNVALFDRLAKTSLTYAKALGLTPEARARLAKKRADEEVDPNADLFE
;
A
#
# COMPACT_ATOMS: atom_id res chain seq x y z
N MET A 1 10.39 11.02 -13.12
CA MET A 1 9.09 10.76 -13.76
C MET A 1 8.55 9.45 -13.19
N PRO A 2 7.29 9.39 -12.70
CA PRO A 2 6.71 8.11 -12.30
C PRO A 2 6.64 7.20 -13.54
N ALA A 3 7.10 5.96 -13.42
CA ALA A 3 6.94 4.98 -14.50
C ALA A 3 5.44 4.84 -14.82
N ASN A 4 5.07 4.94 -16.09
CA ASN A 4 3.72 4.59 -16.54
C ASN A 4 3.53 3.08 -16.34
N VAL A 5 3.07 2.70 -15.15
CA VAL A 5 2.72 1.31 -14.84
C VAL A 5 1.53 0.96 -15.71
N VAL A 6 1.74 0.14 -16.74
CA VAL A 6 0.66 -0.41 -17.54
C VAL A 6 -0.11 -1.38 -16.65
N THR A 7 -1.34 -1.01 -16.29
CA THR A 7 -2.29 -1.89 -15.59
C THR A 7 -2.78 -2.97 -16.56
N PHE A 8 -3.12 -4.15 -16.03
CA PHE A 8 -3.46 -5.33 -16.84
C PHE A 8 -4.71 -5.10 -17.72
N ASP A 9 -5.62 -4.23 -17.30
CA ASP A 9 -6.86 -3.91 -18.02
C ASP A 9 -6.62 -3.06 -19.27
N LYS A 10 -5.50 -2.33 -19.31
CA LYS A 10 -5.05 -1.56 -20.49
C LYS A 10 -4.33 -2.46 -21.51
N MET A 11 -4.19 -3.75 -21.26
CA MET A 11 -3.57 -4.74 -22.16
C MET A 11 -4.64 -5.43 -23.01
N GLN A 12 -5.18 -4.73 -24.01
CA GLN A 12 -6.14 -5.30 -24.95
C GLN A 12 -5.45 -5.82 -26.22
N VAL A 13 -5.82 -7.02 -26.65
CA VAL A 13 -5.31 -7.62 -27.89
C VAL A 13 -5.85 -6.84 -29.08
N GLY A 14 -4.98 -6.39 -29.99
CA GLY A 14 -5.39 -5.67 -31.20
C GLY A 14 -5.65 -4.17 -31.04
N ARG A 15 -5.82 -3.64 -29.82
CA ARG A 15 -5.93 -2.19 -29.54
C ARG A 15 -4.59 -1.61 -29.08
N LYS A 16 -4.30 -0.33 -29.40
CA LYS A 16 -3.11 0.38 -28.88
C LYS A 16 -3.34 0.76 -27.42
N GLY A 17 -2.99 -0.15 -26.50
CA GLY A 17 -2.91 0.14 -25.08
C GLY A 17 -1.56 0.79 -24.74
N ASN A 18 -1.56 2.07 -24.37
CA ASN A 18 -0.36 2.83 -23.98
C ASN A 18 0.75 2.86 -25.06
N GLY A 19 0.37 2.83 -26.34
CA GLY A 19 1.29 2.86 -27.49
C GLY A 19 1.87 1.50 -27.91
N LYS A 20 1.57 0.41 -27.19
CA LYS A 20 2.02 -0.95 -27.51
C LYS A 20 0.85 -1.79 -28.06
N HIS A 21 1.12 -2.60 -29.09
CA HIS A 21 0.20 -3.65 -29.54
C HIS A 21 0.44 -4.90 -28.70
N TRP A 22 -0.59 -5.37 -28.01
CA TRP A 22 -0.51 -6.57 -27.17
C TRP A 22 -0.88 -7.81 -27.96
N THR A 23 -0.08 -8.87 -27.80
CA THR A 23 -0.44 -10.20 -28.34
C THR A 23 -1.26 -10.97 -27.31
N LYS A 24 -2.16 -11.84 -27.76
CA LYS A 24 -2.97 -12.70 -26.87
C LYS A 24 -2.12 -13.48 -25.88
N ALA A 25 -0.99 -14.04 -26.35
CA ALA A 25 -0.05 -14.77 -25.51
C ALA A 25 0.70 -13.90 -24.48
N GLU A 26 0.89 -12.61 -24.72
CA GLU A 26 1.49 -11.70 -23.74
C GLU A 26 0.48 -11.29 -22.65
N VAL A 27 -0.77 -11.00 -23.04
CA VAL A 27 -1.86 -10.66 -22.11
C VAL A 27 -2.15 -11.83 -21.17
N GLU A 28 -2.31 -13.05 -21.70
CA GLU A 28 -2.59 -14.24 -20.89
C GLU A 28 -1.46 -14.55 -19.91
N ARG A 29 -0.19 -14.46 -20.34
CA ARG A 29 0.96 -14.64 -19.44
C ARG A 29 0.98 -13.63 -18.30
N ARG A 30 0.62 -12.38 -18.58
CA ARG A 30 0.58 -11.31 -17.59
C ARG A 30 -0.61 -11.43 -16.63
N LYS A 31 -1.79 -11.81 -17.13
CA LYS A 31 -2.96 -12.13 -16.29
C LYS A 31 -2.68 -13.33 -15.38
N ALA A 32 -2.09 -14.40 -15.91
CA ALA A 32 -1.68 -15.56 -15.12
C ALA A 32 -0.66 -15.17 -14.04
N ALA A 33 0.35 -14.35 -14.38
CA ALA A 33 1.33 -13.85 -13.41
C ALA A 33 0.69 -12.96 -12.33
N ALA A 34 -0.29 -12.12 -12.69
CA ALA A 34 -1.02 -11.29 -11.73
C ALA A 34 -1.81 -12.14 -10.73
N GLN A 35 -2.48 -13.19 -11.19
CA GLN A 35 -3.22 -14.14 -10.34
C GLN A 35 -2.32 -14.89 -9.35
N LEU A 36 -1.03 -15.08 -9.66
CA LEU A 36 -0.07 -15.70 -8.74
C LEU A 36 0.37 -14.74 -7.61
N ILE A 37 0.26 -13.43 -7.83
CA ILE A 37 0.71 -12.40 -6.89
C ILE A 37 -0.45 -11.87 -6.04
N THR A 38 -1.69 -11.98 -6.54
CA THR A 38 -2.88 -11.62 -5.77
C THR A 38 -3.25 -12.73 -4.79
N ARG A 39 -3.49 -12.36 -3.54
CA ARG A 39 -3.91 -13.31 -2.52
C ARG A 39 -5.40 -13.59 -2.70
N GLN A 40 -5.80 -14.86 -2.68
CA GLN A 40 -7.21 -15.27 -2.85
C GLN A 40 -8.13 -14.71 -1.75
N LYS A 41 -7.58 -14.46 -0.56
CA LYS A 41 -8.30 -13.86 0.56
C LYS A 41 -7.42 -12.78 1.21
N PRO A 42 -7.92 -11.54 1.35
CA PRO A 42 -7.21 -10.52 2.11
C PRO A 42 -7.09 -10.96 3.56
N LYS A 43 -5.92 -10.71 4.16
CA LYS A 43 -5.64 -11.09 5.55
C LYS A 43 -5.08 -9.89 6.27
N ALA A 44 -5.74 -9.46 7.33
CA ALA A 44 -5.24 -8.36 8.14
C ALA A 44 -3.83 -8.69 8.71
N PRO A 45 -2.90 -7.71 8.72
CA PRO A 45 -1.59 -7.91 9.29
C PRO A 45 -1.63 -8.19 10.78
N LYS A 46 -0.75 -9.10 11.22
CA LYS A 46 -0.54 -9.40 12.63
C LYS A 46 0.72 -8.67 13.12
N PRO A 47 0.70 -8.15 14.35
CA PRO A 47 1.85 -7.44 14.91
C PRO A 47 3.08 -8.36 14.98
N PRO A 48 4.25 -7.93 14.46
CA PRO A 48 5.50 -8.65 14.61
C PRO A 48 5.88 -8.91 16.07
N ALA A 49 6.70 -9.94 16.32
CA ALA A 49 7.07 -10.33 17.67
C ALA A 49 7.72 -9.19 18.47
N TRP A 50 8.55 -8.36 17.84
CA TRP A 50 9.30 -7.28 18.48
C TRP A 50 8.45 -6.06 18.88
N ILE A 51 7.18 -5.97 18.46
CA ILE A 51 6.24 -4.96 18.98
C ILE A 51 5.19 -5.57 19.90
N LYS A 52 5.16 -6.90 20.03
CA LYS A 52 4.13 -7.58 20.80
C LYS A 52 4.47 -7.48 22.29
N ARG A 53 3.46 -7.13 23.10
CA ARG A 53 3.55 -7.08 24.55
C ARG A 53 4.19 -8.35 25.12
N GLY A 54 5.17 -8.19 26.03
CA GLY A 54 5.83 -9.30 26.73
C GLY A 54 7.02 -9.93 26.00
N LYS A 55 7.68 -9.21 25.08
CA LYS A 55 8.92 -9.63 24.40
C LYS A 55 10.11 -8.75 24.82
N VAL A 56 11.33 -9.24 24.58
CA VAL A 56 12.61 -8.62 25.04
C VAL A 56 12.77 -7.19 24.52
N VAL A 57 12.41 -6.97 23.26
CA VAL A 57 12.16 -5.65 22.70
C VAL A 57 10.64 -5.53 22.70
N ASN A 58 10.08 -4.80 23.65
CA ASN A 58 8.66 -4.50 23.73
C ASN A 58 8.53 -2.99 23.86
N ASP A 59 7.89 -2.36 22.87
CA ASP A 59 7.65 -0.92 22.85
C ASP A 59 6.12 -0.70 22.89
N PRO A 60 5.52 -0.48 24.08
CA PRO A 60 4.08 -0.39 24.24
C PRO A 60 3.45 0.75 23.42
N GLU A 61 4.17 1.85 23.22
CA GLU A 61 3.73 3.00 22.42
C GLU A 61 3.57 2.60 20.96
N VAL A 62 4.53 1.83 20.42
CA VAL A 62 4.48 1.33 19.04
C VAL A 62 3.28 0.40 18.85
N TYR A 63 3.03 -0.48 19.83
CA TYR A 63 1.88 -1.37 19.80
C TYR A 63 0.54 -0.62 19.85
N ALA A 64 0.45 0.47 20.62
CA ALA A 64 -0.74 1.30 20.69
C ALA A 64 -1.03 1.98 19.33
N ILE A 65 0.00 2.52 18.67
CA ILE A 65 -0.14 3.10 17.33
C ILE A 65 -0.57 2.03 16.32
N TRP A 66 0.02 0.83 16.38
CA TRP A 66 -0.39 -0.29 15.54
C TRP A 66 -1.89 -0.59 15.67
N GLN A 67 -2.38 -0.73 16.91
CA GLN A 67 -3.79 -1.04 17.15
C GLN A 67 -4.72 0.06 16.62
N ARG A 68 -4.33 1.33 16.79
CA ARG A 68 -5.07 2.47 16.21
C ARG A 68 -5.13 2.37 14.69
N VAL A 69 -4.00 2.18 14.01
CA VAL A 69 -3.97 2.11 12.54
C VAL A 69 -4.78 0.94 12.00
N ILE A 70 -4.69 -0.25 12.62
CA ILE A 70 -5.50 -1.41 12.21
C ILE A 70 -7.00 -1.13 12.36
N ARG A 71 -7.41 -0.47 13.44
CA ARG A 71 -8.82 -0.11 13.66
C ARG A 71 -9.30 0.89 12.61
N ASP A 72 -8.53 1.95 12.39
CA ASP A 72 -8.91 3.03 11.48
C ASP A 72 -8.88 2.57 10.01
N ALA A 73 -8.02 1.59 9.68
CA ALA A 73 -7.97 0.96 8.37
C ALA A 73 -8.96 -0.21 8.21
N LYS A 74 -9.71 -0.61 9.24
CA LYS A 74 -10.55 -1.84 9.20
C LYS A 74 -11.61 -1.82 8.11
N GLU A 75 -12.18 -0.65 7.84
CA GLU A 75 -13.20 -0.46 6.80
C GLU A 75 -12.59 -0.20 5.42
N LEU A 76 -11.26 -0.10 5.35
CA LEU A 76 -10.52 0.09 4.12
C LEU A 76 -9.84 -1.22 3.76
N ASP A 77 -10.10 -1.74 2.56
CA ASP A 77 -9.32 -2.83 2.00
C ASP A 77 -7.94 -2.30 1.57
N LEU A 78 -7.08 -2.01 2.56
CA LEU A 78 -5.84 -1.25 2.38
C LEU A 78 -4.59 -2.03 2.78
N LEU A 79 -4.69 -2.84 3.84
CA LEU A 79 -3.55 -3.50 4.46
C LEU A 79 -3.67 -5.02 4.35
N ASP A 80 -2.58 -5.65 3.94
CA ASP A 80 -2.44 -7.10 3.86
C ASP A 80 -1.40 -7.61 4.88
N ALA A 81 -1.42 -8.91 5.18
CA ALA A 81 -0.47 -9.52 6.10
C ALA A 81 1.00 -9.37 5.68
N LEU A 82 1.28 -9.14 4.39
CA LEU A 82 2.63 -8.84 3.91
C LEU A 82 3.12 -7.48 4.41
N ASP A 83 2.21 -6.53 4.66
CA ASP A 83 2.53 -5.19 5.13
C ASP A 83 2.91 -5.15 6.61
N ALA A 84 2.88 -6.28 7.31
CA ALA A 84 3.02 -6.31 8.76
C ALA A 84 4.35 -5.71 9.26
N ASN A 85 5.49 -6.00 8.64
CA ASN A 85 6.75 -5.39 9.05
C ASN A 85 6.83 -3.92 8.66
N THR A 86 6.36 -3.57 7.47
CA THR A 86 6.33 -2.18 6.97
C THR A 86 5.48 -1.29 7.87
N LEU A 87 4.31 -1.77 8.30
CA LEU A 87 3.44 -1.07 9.25
C LEU A 87 4.10 -0.93 10.62
N ALA A 88 4.79 -1.98 11.12
CA ALA A 88 5.45 -1.91 12.42
C ALA A 88 6.60 -0.89 12.42
N THR A 89 7.37 -0.83 11.33
CA THR A 89 8.39 0.20 11.12
C THR A 89 7.78 1.60 11.09
N TYR A 90 6.66 1.80 10.38
CA TYR A 90 5.94 3.06 10.40
C TYR A 90 5.51 3.45 11.83
N CYS A 91 4.92 2.53 12.59
CA CYS A 91 4.54 2.80 13.98
C CYS A 91 5.74 3.18 14.86
N LYS A 92 6.90 2.54 14.66
CA LYS A 92 8.14 2.92 15.36
C LYS A 92 8.60 4.32 15.00
N LEU A 93 8.56 4.69 13.71
CA LEU A 93 8.92 6.04 13.26
C LEU A 93 8.02 7.11 13.87
N GLU A 94 6.73 6.83 14.04
CA GLU A 94 5.80 7.76 14.69
C GLU A 94 6.15 7.99 16.17
N VAL A 95 6.47 6.94 16.92
CA VAL A 95 6.94 7.06 18.31
C VAL A 95 8.24 7.85 18.41
N GLU A 96 9.24 7.50 17.61
CA GLU A 96 10.54 8.17 17.64
C GLU A 96 10.45 9.64 17.22
N LYS A 97 9.52 9.97 16.32
CA LYS A 97 9.24 11.35 15.92
C LYS A 97 8.68 12.17 17.09
N GLU A 98 7.75 11.61 17.86
CA GLU A 98 7.21 12.27 19.05
C GLU A 98 8.28 12.48 20.13
N ARG A 99 9.14 11.47 20.35
CA ARG A 99 10.30 11.59 21.27
C ARG A 99 11.27 12.67 20.83
N ALA A 100 11.60 12.76 19.54
CA ALA A 100 12.47 13.80 19.01
C ALA A 100 11.92 15.23 19.26
N ILE A 101 10.59 15.41 19.22
CA ILE A 101 9.95 16.69 19.59
C ILE A 101 10.16 16.97 21.08
N GLN A 102 9.92 15.97 21.94
CA GLN A 102 10.06 16.11 23.40
C GLN A 102 11.50 16.47 23.80
N GLU A 103 12.48 15.91 23.09
CA GLU A 103 13.91 16.20 23.28
C GLU A 103 14.35 17.54 22.64
N GLY A 104 13.47 18.23 21.91
CA GLY A 104 13.81 19.45 21.19
C GLY A 104 14.71 19.23 19.96
N ASN A 105 14.88 18.00 19.51
CA ASN A 105 15.72 17.64 18.37
C ASN A 105 14.97 17.80 17.04
N VAL A 106 14.83 19.05 16.59
CA VAL A 106 14.09 19.42 15.38
C VAL A 106 14.67 18.77 14.12
N ALA A 107 15.99 18.60 14.04
CA ALA A 107 16.64 17.99 12.88
C ALA A 107 16.31 16.49 12.76
N LEU A 108 16.32 15.77 13.88
CA LEU A 108 15.91 14.38 13.92
C LEU A 108 14.42 14.22 13.62
N PHE A 109 13.57 15.09 14.19
CA PHE A 109 12.15 15.14 13.90
C PHE A 109 11.87 15.27 12.40
N ASP A 110 12.48 16.24 11.72
CA ASP A 110 12.27 16.46 10.28
C ASP A 110 12.66 15.23 9.44
N ARG A 111 13.80 14.59 9.76
CA ARG A 111 14.24 13.36 9.09
C ARG A 111 13.24 12.21 9.29
N LEU A 112 12.79 12.00 10.53
CA LEU A 112 11.84 10.94 10.86
C LEU A 112 10.47 11.21 10.24
N ALA A 113 10.01 12.46 10.22
CA ALA A 113 8.75 12.87 9.61
C ALA A 113 8.73 12.61 8.10
N LYS A 114 9.80 12.96 7.37
CA LYS A 114 9.95 12.66 5.94
C LYS A 114 9.98 11.16 5.67
N THR A 115 10.70 10.41 6.51
CA THR A 115 10.78 8.94 6.39
C THR A 115 9.42 8.32 6.63
N SER A 116 8.75 8.68 7.73
CA SER A 116 7.40 8.20 8.08
C SER A 116 6.39 8.48 6.98
N LEU A 117 6.43 9.69 6.38
CA LEU A 117 5.56 10.04 5.26
C LEU A 117 5.75 9.11 4.05
N THR A 118 6.97 8.67 3.77
CA THR A 118 7.26 7.72 2.69
C THR A 118 6.58 6.36 2.96
N TYR A 119 6.70 5.84 4.18
CA TYR A 119 6.03 4.60 4.58
C TYR A 119 4.51 4.75 4.56
N ALA A 120 3.96 5.87 5.06
CA ALA A 120 2.53 6.15 5.03
C ALA A 120 1.98 6.20 3.60
N LYS A 121 2.73 6.77 2.64
CA LYS A 121 2.37 6.78 1.21
C LYS A 121 2.38 5.37 0.61
N ALA A 122 3.35 4.53 0.98
CA ALA A 122 3.44 3.15 0.50
C ALA A 122 2.31 2.26 1.04
N LEU A 123 1.97 2.42 2.32
CA LEU A 123 0.85 1.72 2.99
C LEU A 123 -0.53 2.29 2.62
N GLY A 124 -0.60 3.36 1.81
CA GLY A 124 -1.86 3.98 1.42
C GLY A 124 -2.59 4.74 2.54
N LEU A 125 -1.91 5.08 3.64
CA LEU A 125 -2.49 5.75 4.80
C LEU A 125 -2.71 7.27 4.58
N THR A 126 -2.17 7.84 3.51
CA THR A 126 -2.38 9.26 3.17
C THR A 126 -3.58 9.48 2.24
N PRO A 127 -4.27 10.64 2.31
CA PRO A 127 -5.37 10.95 1.38
C PRO A 127 -4.96 10.87 -0.08
N GLU A 128 -3.77 11.38 -0.42
CA GLU A 128 -3.19 11.31 -1.77
C GLU A 128 -3.03 9.85 -2.23
N ALA A 129 -2.51 8.98 -1.38
CA ALA A 129 -2.33 7.57 -1.71
C ALA A 129 -3.67 6.83 -1.86
N ARG A 130 -4.66 7.15 -1.01
CA ARG A 130 -6.03 6.62 -1.14
C ARG A 130 -6.69 7.07 -2.44
N ALA A 131 -6.57 8.34 -2.83
CA ALA A 131 -7.11 8.83 -4.09
C ALA A 131 -6.49 8.12 -5.31
N ARG A 132 -5.18 7.84 -5.27
CA ARG A 132 -4.52 7.03 -6.30
C ARG A 132 -5.04 5.59 -6.35
N LEU A 133 -5.24 4.96 -5.20
CA LEU A 133 -5.80 3.61 -5.11
C LEU A 133 -7.24 3.56 -5.63
N ALA A 134 -8.08 4.55 -5.27
CA ALA A 134 -9.44 4.66 -5.77
C ALA A 134 -9.48 4.82 -7.29
N LYS A 135 -8.66 5.73 -7.85
CA LYS A 135 -8.53 5.89 -9.31
C LYS A 135 -8.08 4.60 -9.98
N LYS A 136 -7.09 3.90 -9.41
CA LYS A 136 -6.61 2.64 -9.96
C LYS A 136 -7.71 1.58 -10.00
N ARG A 137 -8.51 1.47 -8.94
CA ARG A 137 -9.66 0.54 -8.90
C ARG A 137 -10.74 0.89 -9.92
N ALA A 138 -11.07 2.17 -10.07
CA ALA A 138 -12.02 2.62 -11.10
C ALA A 138 -11.51 2.35 -12.52
N ASP A 139 -10.21 2.50 -12.77
CA ASP A 139 -9.58 2.16 -14.06
C ASP A 139 -9.54 0.62 -14.32
N GLU A 140 -9.64 -0.22 -13.28
CA GLU A 140 -9.65 -1.69 -13.36
C GLU A 140 -11.08 -2.25 -13.60
N GLU A 141 -12.14 -1.52 -13.27
CA GLU A 141 -13.51 -1.89 -13.62
C GLU A 141 -13.70 -1.75 -15.15
N VAL A 142 -13.68 -2.89 -15.85
CA VAL A 142 -14.00 -2.96 -17.28
C VAL A 142 -15.50 -2.66 -17.45
N ASP A 143 -15.83 -1.53 -18.08
CA ASP A 143 -17.21 -1.19 -18.45
C ASP A 143 -17.76 -2.27 -19.41
N PRO A 144 -18.76 -3.07 -18.99
CA PRO A 144 -19.36 -4.10 -19.83
C PRO A 144 -20.02 -3.56 -21.10
N ASN A 145 -20.32 -2.26 -21.12
CA ASN A 145 -20.94 -1.55 -22.24
C ASN A 145 -19.93 -0.73 -23.05
N ALA A 146 -18.62 -0.84 -22.80
CA ALA A 146 -17.59 -0.11 -23.55
C ALA A 146 -17.66 -0.37 -25.07
N ASP A 147 -18.18 -1.54 -25.46
CA ASP A 147 -18.37 -1.97 -26.86
C ASP A 147 -19.72 -1.52 -27.46
N LEU A 148 -20.63 -0.92 -26.68
CA LEU A 148 -21.97 -0.47 -27.14
C LEU A 148 -21.99 1.00 -27.61
N PHE A 149 -20.89 1.72 -27.47
CA PHE A 149 -20.79 3.16 -27.78
C PHE A 149 -19.71 3.49 -28.82
N GLU A 150 -19.17 2.50 -29.54
CA GLU A 150 -18.34 2.71 -30.76
C GLU A 150 -19.18 2.73 -32.04
#